data_AF-A0AAR2IYI2-F1
#
_entry.id   AF-A0AAR2IYI2-F1
#
_cell.length_a   1.000
_cell.length_b   1.000
_cell.length_c   1.000
_cell.angle_alpha   90.00
_cell.angle_beta   90.00
_cell.angle_gamma   90.00
#
_symmetry.space_group_name_H-M   'P 1'
#
loop_
_entity.id
_entity.type
_entity.pdbx_description
1 polymer ?
#
loop_
_entity_poly.entity_id
_entity_poly.type
_entity_poly.pdbx_seq_one_letter_code
_entity_poly.pdbx_strand_id
1 'polypeptide(L)'
;HRLLYLFIYFYKTDPQLQQFIEIESQKQRFQQLVHQMTEVCWEKCMDKPGPKLDSRTEVCFINCVERFIDTSQFILNRLEQTQRTRGSFSETIAD
;
A
#
# COMPACT_ATOMS: atom_id res chain seq x y z
N HIS A 1 -19.25 -21.78 13.40
CA HIS A 1 -18.41 -21.54 14.59
C HIS A 1 -17.24 -22.53 14.72
N ARG A 2 -17.48 -23.84 14.84
CA ARG A 2 -16.41 -24.86 14.99
C ARG A 2 -15.41 -24.92 13.83
N LEU A 3 -15.88 -24.80 12.59
CA LEU A 3 -15.03 -24.70 11.39
C LEU A 3 -14.21 -23.41 11.35
N LEU A 4 -14.79 -22.28 11.74
CA LEU A 4 -14.09 -20.99 11.83
C LEU A 4 -12.97 -21.05 12.86
N TYR A 5 -13.23 -21.72 14.00
CA TYR A 5 -12.24 -21.92 15.06
C TYR A 5 -11.10 -22.83 14.61
N LEU A 6 -11.40 -23.92 13.88
CA LEU A 6 -10.38 -24.78 13.29
C LEU A 6 -9.53 -24.03 12.25
N PHE A 7 -10.15 -23.18 11.42
CA PHE A 7 -9.42 -22.38 10.45
C PHE A 7 -8.51 -21.35 11.13
N ILE A 8 -9.00 -20.64 12.16
CA ILE A 8 -8.18 -19.69 12.94
C ILE A 8 -7.07 -20.41 13.71
N TYR A 9 -7.34 -21.59 14.28
CA TYR A 9 -6.34 -22.39 14.97
C TYR A 9 -5.28 -22.91 14.00
N PHE A 10 -5.69 -23.46 12.85
CA PHE A 10 -4.78 -23.89 11.80
C PHE A 10 -3.94 -22.73 11.24
N TYR A 11 -4.56 -21.57 10.98
CA TYR A 11 -3.85 -20.34 10.63
C TYR A 11 -2.84 -19.92 11.71
N LYS A 12 -3.15 -20.06 13.01
CA LYS A 12 -2.24 -19.71 14.10
C LYS A 12 -1.12 -20.74 14.36
N THR A 13 -1.35 -22.00 14.06
CA THR A 13 -0.44 -23.11 14.41
C THR A 13 0.46 -23.53 13.24
N ASP A 14 0.09 -23.25 11.99
CA ASP A 14 0.89 -23.58 10.81
C ASP A 14 1.76 -22.36 10.37
N PRO A 15 3.07 -22.35 10.65
CA PRO A 15 3.95 -21.24 10.30
C PRO A 15 4.16 -21.09 8.78
N GLN A 16 4.06 -22.18 8.01
CA GLN A 16 4.21 -22.13 6.56
C GLN A 16 3.01 -21.41 5.92
N LEU A 17 1.81 -21.71 6.42
CA LEU A 17 0.59 -21.04 5.98
C LEU A 17 0.60 -19.55 6.33
N GLN A 18 1.07 -19.18 7.53
CA GLN A 18 1.22 -17.77 7.94
C GLN A 18 2.13 -17.01 6.97
N GLN A 19 3.32 -17.55 6.73
CA GLN A 19 4.29 -16.94 5.81
C GLN A 19 3.73 -16.80 4.40
N PHE A 20 3.05 -17.84 3.90
CA PHE A 20 2.40 -17.78 2.60
C PHE A 20 1.37 -16.64 2.52
N ILE A 21 0.49 -16.54 3.52
CA ILE A 21 -0.53 -15.49 3.57
C ILE A 21 0.11 -14.10 3.69
N GLU A 22 1.17 -13.93 4.47
CA GLU A 22 1.88 -12.66 4.60
C GLU A 22 2.48 -12.22 3.26
N ILE A 23 3.14 -13.13 2.55
CA ILE A 23 3.74 -12.87 1.23
C ILE A 23 2.65 -12.49 0.22
N GLU A 24 1.57 -13.28 0.14
CA GLU A 24 0.48 -13.00 -0.80
C GLU A 24 -0.28 -11.72 -0.45
N SER A 25 -0.45 -11.42 0.84
CA SER A 25 -1.03 -10.16 1.30
C SER A 25 -0.17 -8.96 0.91
N GLN A 26 1.16 -9.06 1.07
CA GLN A 26 2.09 -8.01 0.61
C GLN A 26 2.02 -7.80 -0.89
N LYS A 27 2.00 -8.89 -1.67
CA LYS A 27 1.82 -8.83 -3.14
C LYS A 27 0.51 -8.16 -3.51
N GLN A 28 -0.59 -8.54 -2.88
CA GLN A 28 -1.91 -7.96 -3.16
C GLN A 28 -1.93 -6.44 -2.89
N ARG A 29 -1.36 -6.00 -1.76
CA ARG A 29 -1.25 -4.57 -1.43
C ARG A 29 -0.41 -3.82 -2.44
N PHE A 30 0.71 -4.41 -2.87
CA PHE A 30 1.54 -3.82 -3.91
C PHE A 30 0.79 -3.67 -5.24
N GLN A 31 0.05 -4.70 -5.66
CA GLN A 31 -0.78 -4.64 -6.87
C GLN A 31 -1.82 -3.52 -6.78
N GLN A 32 -2.50 -3.38 -5.64
CA GLN A 32 -3.45 -2.30 -5.41
C GLN A 32 -2.80 -0.92 -5.55
N LEU A 33 -1.60 -0.75 -4.99
CA LEU A 33 -0.86 0.52 -5.09
C LEU A 33 -0.45 0.82 -6.54
N VAL A 34 0.02 -0.19 -7.29
CA VAL A 34 0.34 -0.03 -8.71
C VAL A 34 -0.90 0.35 -9.52
N HIS A 35 -2.04 -0.30 -9.28
CA HIS A 35 -3.29 0.04 -9.96
C HIS A 35 -3.72 1.48 -9.68
N GLN A 36 -3.71 1.89 -8.41
CA GLN A 36 -4.08 3.26 -8.03
C GLN A 36 -3.15 4.31 -8.64
N MET A 37 -1.84 4.07 -8.59
CA MET A 37 -0.84 4.94 -9.22
C MET A 37 -1.06 5.04 -10.73
N THR A 38 -1.37 3.91 -11.37
CA THR A 38 -1.62 3.85 -12.81
C THR A 38 -2.86 4.65 -13.18
N GLU A 39 -3.97 4.49 -12.44
CA GLU A 39 -5.21 5.26 -12.67
C GLU A 39 -4.96 6.77 -12.53
N VAL A 40 -4.33 7.19 -11.42
CA VAL A 40 -4.05 8.61 -11.16
C VAL A 40 -3.14 9.22 -12.23
N CYS A 41 -2.07 8.53 -12.61
CA CYS A 41 -1.15 9.04 -13.61
C CYS A 41 -1.74 8.99 -15.01
N TRP A 42 -2.59 8.02 -15.31
CA TRP A 42 -3.33 7.98 -16.56
C TRP A 42 -4.23 9.20 -16.71
N GLU A 43 -5.06 9.50 -15.70
CA GLU A 43 -5.96 10.66 -15.71
C GLU A 43 -5.20 12.00 -15.82
N LYS A 44 -4.01 12.10 -15.22
CA LYS A 44 -3.22 13.34 -15.21
C LYS A 44 -2.40 13.56 -16.47
N CYS A 45 -1.85 12.50 -17.05
CA CYS A 45 -0.83 12.60 -18.09
C CYS A 45 -1.33 12.22 -19.49
N MET A 46 -2.38 11.40 -19.58
CA MET A 46 -2.89 10.93 -20.88
C MET A 46 -4.08 11.76 -21.35
N ASP A 47 -3.84 12.63 -22.33
CA ASP A 47 -4.90 13.40 -22.99
C ASP A 47 -5.48 12.63 -24.19
N LYS A 48 -4.62 12.21 -25.13
CA LYS A 48 -5.02 11.46 -26.33
C LYS A 48 -4.18 10.21 -26.50
N PRO A 49 -4.77 9.00 -26.37
CA PRO A 49 -4.02 7.76 -26.55
C PRO A 49 -3.60 7.59 -28.02
N GLY A 50 -2.32 7.38 -28.24
CA GLY A 50 -1.72 7.04 -29.53
C GLY A 50 -1.05 5.68 -29.51
N PRO A 51 -0.53 5.20 -30.66
CA PRO A 51 0.18 3.92 -30.74
C PRO A 51 1.51 3.90 -29.96
N LYS A 52 2.02 5.08 -29.58
CA LYS A 52 3.22 5.28 -28.76
C LYS A 52 3.00 6.48 -27.86
N LEU A 53 3.67 6.49 -26.71
CA LEU A 53 3.77 7.68 -25.87
C LEU A 53 4.65 8.71 -26.58
N ASP A 54 4.16 9.94 -26.69
CA ASP A 54 5.01 11.06 -27.09
C ASP A 54 5.93 11.46 -25.92
N SER A 55 7.00 12.19 -26.23
CA SER A 55 8.02 12.57 -25.24
C SER A 55 7.46 13.41 -24.08
N ARG A 56 6.45 14.25 -24.30
CA ARG A 56 5.83 15.03 -23.23
C ARG A 56 5.04 14.11 -22.30
N THR A 57 4.27 13.20 -22.88
CA THR A 57 3.49 12.22 -22.13
C THR A 57 4.39 11.29 -21.31
N GLU A 58 5.48 10.79 -21.89
CA GLU A 58 6.48 9.96 -21.20
C GLU A 58 7.09 10.69 -20.00
N VAL A 59 7.55 11.93 -20.18
CA VAL A 59 8.09 12.76 -19.10
C VAL A 59 7.03 13.03 -18.03
N CYS A 60 5.77 13.23 -18.40
CA CYS A 60 4.68 13.38 -17.43
C CYS A 60 4.52 12.12 -16.57
N PHE A 61 4.50 10.93 -17.18
CA PHE A 61 4.37 9.66 -16.45
C PHE A 61 5.51 9.44 -15.47
N ILE A 62 6.76 9.69 -15.88
CA ILE A 62 7.95 9.57 -15.01
C ILE A 62 7.77 10.47 -13.78
N ASN A 63 7.50 11.76 -14.00
CA ASN A 63 7.29 12.71 -12.91
C ASN A 63 6.09 12.33 -12.03
N CYS A 64 4.98 11.90 -12.62
CA CYS A 64 3.77 11.54 -11.89
C CYS A 64 4.01 10.36 -10.95
N VAL A 65 4.67 9.31 -11.43
CA VAL A 65 5.01 8.13 -10.64
C VAL A 65 5.95 8.50 -9.48
N GLU A 66 7.01 9.27 -9.74
CA GLU A 66 7.92 9.74 -8.70
C GLU A 66 7.19 10.57 -7.63
N ARG A 67 6.35 11.54 -8.06
CA ARG A 67 5.58 12.38 -7.13
C ARG A 67 4.56 11.56 -6.33
N PHE A 68 3.94 10.55 -6.94
CA PHE A 68 2.98 9.66 -6.26
C PHE A 68 3.66 8.88 -5.12
N ILE A 69 4.84 8.31 -5.40
CA ILE A 69 5.61 7.55 -4.42
C ILE A 69 6.07 8.46 -3.28
N ASP A 70 6.68 9.61 -3.60
CA ASP A 70 7.17 10.59 -2.61
C ASP A 70 6.03 11.05 -1.67
N THR A 71 4.88 11.38 -2.25
CA THR A 71 3.71 11.85 -1.49
C THR A 71 3.17 10.74 -0.60
N SER A 72 3.08 9.51 -1.11
CA SER A 72 2.60 8.37 -0.34
C SER A 72 3.50 8.07 0.85
N GLN A 73 4.83 8.06 0.65
CA GLN A 73 5.80 7.88 1.73
C GLN A 73 5.73 9.01 2.76
N PHE A 74 5.59 10.26 2.31
CA PHE A 74 5.44 11.41 3.21
C PHE A 74 4.21 11.25 4.11
N ILE A 75 3.06 10.86 3.55
CA ILE A 75 1.83 10.63 4.32
C ILE A 75 2.02 9.49 5.32
N LEU A 76 2.57 8.35 4.88
CA LEU A 76 2.82 7.21 5.78
C LEU A 76 3.74 7.59 6.95
N ASN A 77 4.85 8.27 6.67
CA ASN A 77 5.77 8.75 7.71
C ASN A 77 5.09 9.68 8.73
N ARG A 78 4.19 10.56 8.26
CA ARG A 78 3.42 11.45 9.15
C ARG A 78 2.40 10.70 9.98
N LEU A 79 1.72 9.70 9.40
CA LEU A 79 0.79 8.85 10.12
C LEU A 79 1.51 8.04 11.19
N GLU A 80 2.66 7.45 10.88
CA GLU A 80 3.48 6.73 11.87
C GLU A 80 3.92 7.63 13.02
N GLN A 81 4.41 8.84 12.73
CA GLN A 81 4.77 9.83 13.77
C GLN A 81 3.56 10.13 14.67
N THR A 82 2.39 10.37 14.08
CA THR A 82 1.16 10.66 14.82
C THR A 82 0.72 9.47 15.69
N GLN A 83 0.84 8.24 15.19
CA GLN A 83 0.54 7.02 15.95
C GLN A 83 1.49 6.84 17.13
N ARG A 84 2.80 7.10 16.94
CA ARG A 84 3.79 7.06 18.05
C ARG A 84 3.45 8.08 19.13
N THR A 85 3.07 9.30 18.75
CA THR A 85 2.64 10.33 19.71
C THR A 85 1.36 9.95 20.46
N ARG A 86 0.41 9.25 19.81
CA ARG A 86 -0.80 8.73 20.47
C ARG A 86 -0.53 7.51 21.36
N GLY A 87 0.34 6.60 20.95
CA GLY A 87 0.75 5.44 21.74
C GLY A 87 1.44 5.85 23.05
N SER A 88 2.26 6.90 22.99
CA SER A 88 2.91 7.49 24.17
C SER A 88 1.92 8.08 25.19
N PHE A 89 0.67 8.39 24.81
CA PHE A 89 -0.35 8.89 25.75
C PHE A 89 -1.13 7.76 26.42
N SER A 90 -1.23 6.58 25.78
CA SER A 90 -1.90 5.40 26.37
C SER A 90 -1.04 4.71 27.42
N GLU A 91 0.29 4.83 27.34
CA GLU A 91 1.22 4.23 28.31
C GLU A 91 1.34 5.06 29.61
N THR A 92 1.05 6.37 29.58
CA THR A 92 1.13 7.26 30.76
C THR A 92 -0.14 7.28 31.62
N ILE A 93 -1.25 6.67 31.19
CA ILE A 93 -2.48 6.55 31.99
C ILE A 93 -2.60 5.17 32.67
N ALA A 94 -1.67 4.25 32.38
CA ALA A 94 -1.63 2.91 32.99
C ALA A 94 -0.71 2.81 34.23
N ASP A 95 -0.14 3.94 34.70
CA ASP A 95 0.50 4.08 36.02
C ASP A 95 -0.37 4.91 36.97
#